data_AF-A0A7S1IEY7-F1
#
_entry.id   AF-A0A7S1IEY7-F1
#
_cell.length_a   1.000
_cell.length_b   1.000
_cell.length_c   1.000
_cell.angle_alpha   90.00
_cell.angle_beta   90.00
_cell.angle_gamma   90.00
#
_symmetry.space_group_name_H-M   'P 1'
#
loop_
_entity.id
_entity.type
_entity.pdbx_description
1 polymer ?
#
loop_
_entity_poly.entity_id
_entity_poly.type
_entity_poly.pdbx_seq_one_letter_code
_entity_poly.pdbx_strand_id
1 'polypeptide(L)'
;GWGSRGQEDLVGSAVAKSVKQRTLSKATRSQFRIRPIPSINSRVDAILEALRCQQLENRPCRPTGNSPQMLALPDLEGCLDQAPMSQPTVPQVLFVDNLDSFSWNVVHQISELGAQVWIVPGRPKSGDTPEPEAMVDRLLAALRLTHVVLGPGPGRPEFSPLTMALARRAVAGRLPVPCLGVCLGHQALGMAAGYSLIR
;
A
#
# COMPACT_ATOMS: atom_id res chain seq x y z
N GLY A 1 -89.78 -29.27 15.84
CA GLY A 1 -90.27 -29.33 14.44
C GLY A 1 -89.07 -29.57 13.57
N TRP A 2 -88.96 -30.73 12.93
CA TRP A 2 -89.61 -31.08 11.65
C TRP A 2 -88.99 -30.33 10.46
N GLY A 3 -88.25 -31.12 9.66
CA GLY A 3 -88.30 -31.11 8.21
C GLY A 3 -87.29 -30.20 7.49
N SER A 4 -86.72 -30.54 6.33
CA SER A 4 -86.60 -31.79 5.55
C SER A 4 -86.08 -31.38 4.16
N ARG A 5 -85.25 -32.24 3.55
CA ARG A 5 -84.96 -32.39 2.10
C ARG A 5 -84.06 -31.33 1.46
N GLY A 6 -83.12 -31.66 0.58
CA GLY A 6 -82.68 -32.93 -0.02
C GLY A 6 -81.26 -32.69 -0.57
N GLN A 7 -80.32 -33.62 -0.38
CA GLN A 7 -80.14 -34.86 -1.13
C GLN A 7 -79.23 -34.65 -2.37
N GLU A 8 -78.00 -35.15 -2.21
CA GLU A 8 -77.15 -35.83 -3.21
C GLU A 8 -76.56 -34.97 -4.34
N ASP A 9 -75.33 -35.15 -4.81
CA ASP A 9 -74.23 -36.05 -4.50
C ASP A 9 -72.98 -35.43 -5.14
N LEU A 10 -71.80 -35.72 -4.60
CA LEU A 10 -70.65 -36.26 -5.34
C LEU A 10 -69.35 -36.06 -4.54
N VAL A 11 -69.00 -37.15 -3.84
CA VAL A 11 -67.68 -37.77 -3.73
C VAL A 11 -66.49 -36.84 -3.46
N GLY A 12 -66.01 -36.89 -2.22
CA GLY A 12 -64.81 -36.19 -1.79
C GLY A 12 -63.50 -36.83 -2.24
N SER A 13 -62.40 -36.13 -1.96
CA SER A 13 -61.19 -36.74 -1.41
C SER A 13 -60.25 -35.65 -0.89
N ALA A 14 -59.99 -35.75 0.41
CA ALA A 14 -58.73 -35.52 1.10
C ALA A 14 -57.86 -34.29 0.77
N VAL A 15 -57.85 -33.41 1.77
CA VAL A 15 -56.75 -32.53 2.16
C VAL A 15 -55.46 -33.33 2.38
N ALA A 16 -54.39 -32.95 1.67
CA ALA A 16 -53.02 -33.14 2.14
C ALA A 16 -52.14 -31.98 1.63
N LYS A 17 -51.78 -31.08 2.55
CA LYS A 17 -50.82 -29.99 2.33
C LYS A 17 -49.44 -30.59 2.09
N SER A 18 -48.90 -30.44 0.88
CA SER A 18 -47.52 -30.79 0.55
C SER A 18 -46.64 -29.54 0.60
N VAL A 19 -45.65 -29.59 1.49
CA VAL A 19 -44.56 -28.61 1.64
C VAL A 19 -43.69 -28.66 0.38
N LYS A 20 -43.81 -27.65 -0.50
CA LYS A 20 -42.89 -27.49 -1.63
C LYS A 20 -41.56 -26.92 -1.12
N GLN A 21 -40.57 -27.79 -1.01
CA GLN A 21 -39.16 -27.41 -0.92
C GLN A 21 -38.81 -26.54 -2.13
N ARG A 22 -38.47 -25.27 -1.88
CA ARG A 22 -37.86 -24.38 -2.87
C ARG A 22 -36.43 -24.85 -3.08
N THR A 23 -36.19 -25.58 -4.16
CA THR A 23 -34.86 -25.95 -4.63
C THR A 23 -34.10 -24.69 -5.05
N LEU A 24 -33.02 -24.39 -4.34
CA LEU A 24 -32.01 -23.40 -4.71
C LEU A 24 -31.39 -23.80 -6.05
N SER A 25 -31.48 -22.94 -7.05
CA SER A 25 -30.75 -23.11 -8.30
C SER A 25 -29.25 -23.09 -8.03
N LYS A 26 -28.56 -24.19 -8.31
CA LYS A 26 -27.09 -24.28 -8.35
C LYS A 26 -26.57 -23.21 -9.32
N ALA A 27 -25.98 -22.15 -8.78
CA ALA A 27 -25.17 -21.23 -9.57
C ALA A 27 -23.98 -22.01 -10.14
N THR A 28 -23.89 -22.06 -11.47
CA THR A 28 -22.82 -22.72 -12.21
C THR A 28 -21.47 -22.13 -11.81
N ARG A 29 -20.63 -22.96 -11.19
CA ARG A 29 -19.25 -22.65 -10.81
C ARG A 29 -18.48 -22.27 -12.07
N SER A 30 -18.12 -20.99 -12.23
CA SER A 30 -17.29 -20.52 -13.34
C SER A 30 -16.01 -21.33 -13.40
N GLN A 31 -15.85 -22.09 -14.48
CA GLN A 31 -14.75 -23.02 -14.69
C GLN A 31 -13.50 -22.19 -15.05
N PHE A 32 -12.65 -21.91 -14.06
CA PHE A 32 -11.32 -21.33 -14.32
C PHE A 32 -10.49 -22.32 -15.13
N ARG A 33 -10.44 -22.14 -16.45
CA ARG A 33 -9.50 -22.82 -17.33
C ARG A 33 -8.19 -22.04 -17.33
N ILE A 34 -7.15 -22.63 -16.76
CA ILE A 34 -5.77 -22.18 -16.98
C ILE A 34 -5.50 -22.37 -18.48
N ARG A 35 -5.35 -21.26 -19.21
CA ARG A 35 -4.95 -21.34 -20.63
C ARG A 35 -3.49 -21.81 -20.68
N PRO A 36 -3.12 -22.71 -21.61
CA PRO A 36 -1.73 -23.07 -21.81
C PRO A 36 -0.93 -21.80 -22.08
N ILE A 37 0.28 -21.74 -21.50
CA ILE A 37 1.22 -20.63 -21.73
C ILE A 37 1.40 -20.53 -23.25
N PRO A 38 1.12 -19.37 -23.87
CA PRO A 38 1.23 -19.23 -25.31
C PRO A 38 2.65 -19.60 -25.74
N SER A 39 2.77 -20.34 -26.85
CA SER A 39 4.06 -20.65 -27.44
C SER A 39 4.82 -19.36 -27.71
N ILE A 40 6.13 -19.38 -27.45
CA ILE A 40 7.06 -18.29 -27.73
C ILE A 40 6.74 -17.75 -29.13
N ASN A 41 6.28 -16.50 -29.18
CA ASN A 41 5.95 -15.82 -30.42
C ASN A 41 6.99 -14.72 -30.65
N SER A 42 6.97 -14.12 -31.84
CA SER A 42 7.96 -13.12 -32.24
C SER A 42 8.10 -11.94 -31.27
N ARG A 43 7.07 -11.61 -30.47
CA ARG A 43 7.18 -10.59 -29.41
C ARG A 43 7.94 -11.10 -28.18
N VAL A 44 7.70 -12.35 -27.79
CA VAL A 44 8.44 -12.99 -26.70
C VAL A 44 9.91 -13.21 -27.11
N ASP A 45 10.16 -13.62 -28.36
CA ASP A 45 11.52 -13.72 -28.90
C ASP A 45 12.21 -12.37 -28.92
N ALA A 46 11.53 -11.29 -29.34
CA ALA A 46 12.10 -9.94 -29.32
C ALA A 46 12.44 -9.46 -27.90
N ILE A 47 11.61 -9.80 -26.90
CA ILE A 47 11.90 -9.50 -25.49
C ILE A 47 13.08 -10.34 -25.01
N LEU A 48 13.12 -11.64 -25.33
CA LEU A 48 14.22 -12.53 -24.96
C LEU A 48 15.53 -12.09 -25.62
N GLU A 49 15.48 -11.62 -26.87
CA GLU A 49 16.63 -11.10 -27.58
C GLU A 49 17.09 -9.76 -27.01
N ALA A 50 16.17 -8.85 -26.70
CA ALA A 50 16.50 -7.60 -26.01
C ALA A 50 17.15 -7.85 -24.62
N LEU A 51 16.67 -8.86 -23.89
CA LEU A 51 17.26 -9.30 -22.62
C LEU A 51 18.65 -9.94 -22.81
N ARG A 52 18.87 -10.69 -23.90
CA ARG A 52 20.17 -11.32 -24.23
C ARG A 52 21.18 -10.30 -24.74
N CYS A 53 20.75 -9.30 -25.50
CA CYS A 53 21.63 -8.32 -26.14
C CYS A 53 22.18 -7.25 -25.18
N GLN A 54 21.72 -7.16 -23.92
CA GLN A 54 22.11 -6.08 -22.99
C GLN A 54 22.06 -4.67 -23.62
N GLN A 55 21.25 -4.45 -24.66
CA GLN A 55 21.04 -3.13 -25.27
C GLN A 55 19.92 -2.37 -24.55
N LEU A 56 19.96 -2.40 -23.22
CA LEU A 56 19.57 -1.26 -22.43
C LEU A 56 20.89 -0.57 -22.08
N GLU A 57 21.28 0.41 -22.88
CA GLU A 57 22.34 1.37 -22.53
C GLU A 57 21.87 2.27 -21.38
N ASN A 58 21.51 1.67 -20.26
CA ASN A 58 21.57 2.27 -18.95
C ASN A 58 22.49 1.32 -18.20
N ARG A 59 23.74 1.74 -17.93
CA ARG A 59 24.55 1.04 -16.93
C ARG A 59 23.63 0.78 -15.74
N PRO A 60 23.35 -0.48 -15.33
CA PRO A 60 22.78 -0.67 -14.02
C PRO A 60 23.78 0.01 -13.08
N CYS A 61 23.33 1.07 -12.40
CA CYS A 61 24.09 1.61 -11.29
C CYS A 61 24.43 0.39 -10.45
N ARG A 62 25.73 0.06 -10.41
CA ARG A 62 26.20 -1.18 -9.80
C ARG A 62 25.52 -1.26 -8.45
N PRO A 63 24.70 -2.29 -8.15
CA PRO A 63 23.92 -2.29 -6.94
C PRO A 63 24.90 -2.11 -5.79
N THR A 64 24.90 -0.93 -5.20
CA THR A 64 25.54 -0.72 -3.92
C THR A 64 24.78 -1.67 -3.00
N GLY A 65 25.46 -2.53 -2.25
CA GLY A 65 24.84 -3.59 -1.44
C GLY A 65 23.93 -3.10 -0.31
N ASN A 66 23.41 -1.87 -0.38
CA ASN A 66 22.52 -1.24 0.55
C ASN A 66 21.08 -1.70 0.26
N SER A 67 20.71 -2.83 0.83
CA SER A 67 19.31 -3.28 0.84
C SER A 67 18.45 -2.29 1.64
N PRO A 68 17.25 -1.92 1.14
CA PRO A 68 16.31 -1.12 1.91
C PRO A 68 15.99 -1.78 3.26
N GLN A 69 15.93 -0.99 4.33
CA GLN A 69 15.63 -1.47 5.67
C GLN A 69 14.27 -0.97 6.12
N MET A 70 13.36 -1.91 6.42
CA MET A 70 12.09 -1.60 7.04
C MET A 70 12.32 -1.44 8.54
N LEU A 71 12.03 -0.26 9.09
CA LEU A 71 12.08 -0.01 10.53
C LEU A 71 10.73 -0.35 11.15
N ALA A 72 10.70 -1.32 12.08
CA ALA A 72 9.60 -1.39 13.01
C ALA A 72 9.78 -0.29 14.06
N LEU A 73 8.68 0.34 14.48
CA LEU A 73 8.63 1.34 15.55
C LEU A 73 9.43 0.98 16.83
N PRO A 74 9.43 -0.29 17.33
CA PRO A 74 10.25 -0.67 18.48
C PRO A 74 11.75 -0.78 18.20
N ASP A 75 12.19 -0.88 16.93
CA ASP A 75 13.61 -1.07 16.60
C ASP A 75 14.43 0.23 16.67
N LEU A 76 13.78 1.39 16.85
CA LEU A 76 14.45 2.69 16.96
C LEU A 76 15.34 2.81 18.21
N GLU A 77 15.01 2.09 19.30
CA GLU A 77 15.75 2.19 20.56
C GLU A 77 17.21 1.71 20.42
N GLY A 78 17.48 0.71 19.58
CA GLY A 78 18.84 0.20 19.34
C GLY A 78 19.72 1.11 18.47
N CYS A 79 19.15 2.06 17.74
CA CYS A 79 19.90 2.98 16.88
C CYS A 79 20.47 4.19 17.64
N LEU A 80 19.92 4.51 18.82
CA LEU A 80 20.28 5.71 19.60
C LEU A 80 21.65 5.61 20.31
N ASP A 81 22.17 4.39 20.50
CA ASP A 81 23.43 4.14 21.22
C ASP A 81 24.70 4.35 20.35
N GLN A 82 24.54 4.66 19.06
CA GLN A 82 25.68 4.87 18.17
C GLN A 82 26.15 6.33 18.24
N ALA A 83 27.25 6.54 18.96
CA ALA A 83 27.96 7.82 19.10
C ALA A 83 28.17 8.56 17.75
N PRO A 84 28.22 9.90 17.74
CA PRO A 84 28.18 10.68 16.50
C PRO A 84 29.50 10.56 15.74
N MET A 85 29.57 9.60 14.81
CA MET A 85 30.63 9.61 13.80
C MET A 85 30.37 10.74 12.79
N SER A 86 31.41 11.21 12.12
CA SER A 86 31.40 12.18 11.01
C SER A 86 30.33 11.90 9.94
N GLN A 87 29.89 12.92 9.18
CA GLN A 87 28.75 12.90 8.22
C GLN A 87 28.59 11.58 7.44
N PRO A 88 27.35 11.13 7.15
CA PRO A 88 27.13 9.90 6.40
C PRO A 88 27.88 9.96 5.05
N THR A 89 28.73 8.98 4.79
CA THR A 89 29.44 8.87 3.50
C THR A 89 28.50 8.41 2.38
N VAL A 90 27.34 7.87 2.73
CA VAL A 90 26.27 7.45 1.82
C VAL A 90 24.98 8.21 2.17
N PRO A 91 24.17 8.63 1.17
CA PRO A 91 22.90 9.30 1.44
C PRO A 91 21.97 8.41 2.30
N GLN A 92 21.39 8.99 3.35
CA GLN A 92 20.47 8.33 4.27
C GLN A 92 19.06 8.85 4.01
N VAL A 93 18.21 8.05 3.41
CA VAL A 93 16.88 8.47 2.95
C VAL A 93 15.82 7.83 3.84
N LEU A 94 14.99 8.64 4.50
CA LEU A 94 13.76 8.15 5.12
C LEU A 94 12.66 8.11 4.06
N PHE A 95 12.05 6.95 3.85
CA PHE A 95 10.91 6.75 2.98
C PHE A 95 9.67 6.41 3.81
N VAL A 96 8.63 7.25 3.72
CA VAL A 96 7.36 7.02 4.42
C VAL A 96 6.39 6.32 3.48
N ASP A 97 6.10 5.04 3.72
CA ASP A 97 5.18 4.25 2.91
C ASP A 97 3.73 4.47 3.34
N ASN A 98 2.88 4.94 2.42
CA ASN A 98 1.47 5.23 2.70
C ASN A 98 0.53 4.11 2.20
N LEU A 99 1.02 2.87 2.20
CA LEU A 99 0.33 1.64 1.76
C LEU A 99 0.02 1.65 0.25
N ASP A 100 1.07 1.72 -0.57
CA ASP A 100 0.96 1.69 -2.02
C ASP A 100 1.88 0.62 -2.64
N SER A 101 1.45 -0.01 -3.72
CA SER A 101 2.27 -1.01 -4.42
C SER A 101 3.44 -0.40 -5.18
N PHE A 102 3.41 0.91 -5.49
CA PHE A 102 4.48 1.60 -6.18
C PHE A 102 5.66 1.99 -5.28
N SER A 103 5.46 1.99 -3.96
CA SER A 103 6.49 2.38 -2.97
C SER A 103 7.82 1.65 -3.18
N TRP A 104 7.77 0.33 -3.39
CA TRP A 104 8.98 -0.47 -3.57
C TRP A 104 9.76 -0.15 -4.85
N ASN A 105 9.08 0.24 -5.93
CA ASN A 105 9.76 0.65 -7.16
C ASN A 105 10.62 1.91 -6.91
N VAL A 106 10.08 2.87 -6.17
CA VAL A 106 10.80 4.10 -5.82
C VAL A 106 11.95 3.80 -4.85
N VAL A 107 11.67 3.01 -3.82
CA VAL A 107 12.68 2.61 -2.82
C VAL A 107 13.86 1.90 -3.50
N HIS A 108 13.60 0.93 -4.38
CA HIS A 108 14.66 0.22 -5.09
C HIS A 108 15.48 1.15 -5.99
N GLN A 109 14.83 2.04 -6.74
CA GLN A 109 15.56 3.02 -7.55
C GLN A 109 16.44 3.93 -6.70
N ILE A 110 15.97 4.40 -5.54
CA ILE A 110 16.77 5.22 -4.62
C ILE A 110 17.96 4.41 -4.08
N SER A 111 17.75 3.15 -3.71
CA SER A 111 18.84 2.26 -3.26
C SER A 111 19.87 1.97 -4.36
N GLU A 112 19.43 1.77 -5.60
CA GLU A 112 20.33 1.56 -6.76
C GLU A 112 21.21 2.79 -7.04
N LEU A 113 20.75 3.99 -6.67
CA LEU A 113 21.54 5.24 -6.75
C LEU A 113 22.60 5.37 -5.64
N GLY A 114 22.73 4.40 -4.73
CA GLY A 114 23.74 4.42 -3.67
C GLY A 114 23.24 4.79 -2.28
N ALA A 115 21.96 5.13 -2.14
CA ALA A 115 21.39 5.57 -0.87
C ALA A 115 21.03 4.39 0.04
N GLN A 116 21.22 4.58 1.35
CA GLN A 116 20.62 3.73 2.37
C GLN A 116 19.20 4.22 2.65
N VAL A 117 18.21 3.36 2.42
CA VAL A 117 16.79 3.72 2.55
C VAL A 117 16.20 3.08 3.80
N TRP A 118 15.64 3.92 4.65
CA TRP A 118 14.90 3.58 5.86
C TRP A 118 13.42 3.71 5.59
N ILE A 119 12.67 2.61 5.62
CA ILE A 119 11.24 2.59 5.30
C ILE A 119 10.43 2.55 6.59
N VAL A 120 9.47 3.46 6.72
CA VAL A 120 8.54 3.51 7.86
C VAL A 120 7.10 3.57 7.37
N PRO A 121 6.14 2.92 8.07
CA PRO A 121 4.73 3.03 7.72
C PRO A 121 4.21 4.43 8.07
N GLY A 122 3.60 5.10 7.10
CA GLY A 122 2.97 6.41 7.28
C GLY A 122 1.58 6.36 7.93
N ARG A 123 0.96 5.17 7.96
CA ARG A 123 -0.38 4.95 8.50
C ARG A 123 -0.31 4.12 9.80
N PRO A 124 -1.16 4.44 10.79
CA PRO A 124 -1.25 3.66 12.01
C PRO A 124 -1.78 2.26 11.72
N LYS A 125 -1.33 1.27 12.50
CA LYS A 125 -1.98 -0.04 12.54
C LYS A 125 -3.24 0.07 13.39
N SER A 126 -4.21 -0.81 13.13
CA SER A 126 -5.46 -0.84 13.88
C SER A 126 -5.17 -0.99 15.39
N GLY A 127 -5.62 -0.02 16.19
CA GLY A 127 -5.47 -0.03 17.65
C GLY A 127 -4.34 0.86 18.19
N ASP A 128 -3.47 1.39 17.33
CA ASP A 128 -2.40 2.31 17.76
C ASP A 128 -2.95 3.74 17.89
N THR A 129 -2.60 4.43 18.99
CA THR A 129 -2.83 5.89 19.10
C THR A 129 -1.68 6.59 18.37
N PRO A 130 -1.94 7.31 17.27
CA PRO A 130 -0.87 7.91 16.49
C PRO A 130 -0.32 9.15 17.22
N GLU A 131 0.94 9.09 17.63
CA GLU A 131 1.73 10.23 18.13
C GLU A 131 2.77 10.65 17.07
N PRO A 132 2.34 11.24 15.93
CA PRO A 132 3.21 11.43 14.78
C PRO A 132 4.35 12.43 15.03
N GLU A 133 4.14 13.46 15.83
CA GLU A 133 5.19 14.45 16.13
C GLU A 133 6.32 13.82 16.95
N ALA A 134 5.98 13.08 18.01
CA ALA A 134 6.96 12.35 18.81
C ALA A 134 7.70 11.29 17.96
N MET A 135 7.01 10.67 17.01
CA MET A 135 7.64 9.75 16.07
C MET A 135 8.66 10.43 15.16
N VAL A 136 8.33 11.61 14.62
CA VAL A 136 9.27 12.38 13.79
C VAL A 136 10.51 12.76 14.61
N ASP A 137 10.35 13.19 15.86
CA ASP A 137 11.47 13.52 16.73
C ASP A 137 12.38 12.32 16.97
N ARG A 138 11.80 11.14 17.24
CA ARG A 138 12.56 9.90 17.41
C ARG A 138 13.32 9.51 16.13
N LEU A 139 12.68 9.61 14.97
CA LEU A 139 13.32 9.29 13.68
C LEU A 139 14.49 10.24 13.37
N LEU A 140 14.31 11.54 13.60
CA LEU A 140 15.36 12.54 13.39
C LEU A 140 16.51 12.40 14.39
N ALA A 141 16.23 11.95 15.62
CA ALA A 141 17.26 11.72 16.64
C ALA A 141 18.03 10.41 16.39
N ALA A 142 17.34 9.34 15.97
CA ALA A 142 17.93 8.01 15.78
C ALA A 142 18.66 7.87 14.44
N LEU A 143 18.20 8.58 13.40
CA LEU A 143 18.71 8.42 12.05
C LEU A 143 19.40 9.69 11.57
N ARG A 144 20.59 9.53 10.99
CA ARG A 144 21.36 10.62 10.39
C ARG A 144 20.88 10.89 8.96
N LEU A 145 19.60 11.22 8.84
CA LEU A 145 18.94 11.41 7.55
C LEU A 145 19.61 12.54 6.77
N THR A 146 19.73 12.34 5.46
CA THR A 146 20.12 13.38 4.50
C THR A 146 18.92 13.82 3.65
N HIS A 147 17.91 12.98 3.49
CA HIS A 147 16.70 13.27 2.73
C HIS A 147 15.47 12.59 3.35
N VAL A 148 14.30 13.17 3.11
CA VAL A 148 13.00 12.56 3.41
C VAL A 148 12.19 12.43 2.12
N VAL A 149 11.55 11.28 1.94
CA VAL A 149 10.62 11.02 0.84
C VAL A 149 9.28 10.59 1.43
N LEU A 150 8.23 11.36 1.11
CA LEU A 150 6.85 11.05 1.43
C LEU A 150 6.25 10.25 0.28
N GLY A 151 6.04 8.96 0.50
CA GLY A 151 5.65 8.01 -0.54
C GLY A 151 4.21 8.15 -1.03
N PRO A 152 3.87 7.45 -2.13
CA PRO A 152 2.51 7.39 -2.66
C PRO A 152 1.58 6.61 -1.73
N GLY A 153 0.27 6.76 -1.93
CA GLY A 153 -0.75 6.06 -1.15
C GLY A 153 -2.17 6.34 -1.66
N PRO A 154 -3.13 5.46 -1.35
CA PRO A 154 -4.53 5.67 -1.70
C PRO A 154 -5.23 6.67 -0.77
N GLY A 155 -6.38 7.19 -1.20
CA GLY A 155 -7.23 8.04 -0.36
C GLY A 155 -6.65 9.43 -0.16
N ARG A 156 -6.82 9.98 1.05
CA ARG A 156 -6.41 11.35 1.37
C ARG A 156 -5.22 11.39 2.34
N PRO A 157 -4.36 12.43 2.26
CA PRO A 157 -3.18 12.56 3.13
C PRO A 157 -3.47 12.59 4.63
N GLU A 158 -4.66 13.04 5.06
CA GLU A 158 -5.06 13.12 6.46
C GLU A 158 -5.07 11.74 7.15
N PHE A 159 -5.23 10.67 6.37
CA PHE A 159 -5.17 9.28 6.85
C PHE A 159 -3.73 8.75 7.02
N SER A 160 -2.72 9.59 6.76
CA SER A 160 -1.30 9.31 6.97
C SER A 160 -0.69 10.33 7.93
N PRO A 161 -0.91 10.19 9.25
CA PRO A 161 -0.53 11.19 10.25
C PRO A 161 0.96 11.53 10.25
N LEU A 162 1.83 10.52 10.07
CA LEU A 162 3.28 10.71 10.01
C LEU A 162 3.70 11.53 8.78
N THR A 163 3.11 11.20 7.62
CA THR A 163 3.31 11.95 6.37
C THR A 163 2.91 13.41 6.53
N MET A 164 1.76 13.67 7.16
CA MET A 164 1.29 15.04 7.41
C MET A 164 2.17 15.80 8.42
N ALA A 165 2.69 15.14 9.46
CA ALA A 165 3.61 15.76 10.42
C ALA A 165 4.93 16.18 9.74
N LEU A 166 5.53 15.28 8.96
CA LEU A 166 6.74 15.58 8.18
C LEU A 166 6.49 16.70 7.16
N ALA A 167 5.37 16.66 6.44
CA ALA A 167 4.99 17.69 5.48
C ALA A 167 4.86 19.08 6.13
N ARG A 168 4.20 19.17 7.29
CA ARG A 168 4.09 20.42 8.06
C ARG A 168 5.44 20.95 8.51
N ARG A 169 6.34 20.07 8.97
CA ARG A 169 7.69 20.49 9.37
C ARG A 169 8.52 20.95 8.16
N ALA A 170 8.42 20.25 7.03
CA ALA A 170 9.11 20.61 5.81
C ALA A 170 8.69 22.01 5.32
N VAL A 171 7.38 22.24 5.19
CA VAL A 171 6.84 23.54 4.73
C VAL A 171 7.13 24.65 5.73
N ALA A 172 7.12 24.37 7.03
CA ALA A 172 7.47 25.34 8.06
C ALA A 172 8.98 25.61 8.19
N GLY A 173 9.84 24.99 7.37
CA GLY A 173 11.30 25.12 7.47
C GLY A 173 11.89 24.51 8.75
N ARG A 174 11.15 23.63 9.43
CA ARG A 174 11.56 22.93 10.66
C ARG A 174 12.14 21.54 10.42
N LEU A 175 12.15 21.07 9.18
CA LEU A 175 12.82 19.84 8.79
C LEU A 175 14.25 20.19 8.32
N PRO A 176 15.31 19.63 8.92
CA PRO A 176 16.69 20.02 8.62
C PRO A 176 17.21 19.47 7.28
N VAL A 177 16.41 18.65 6.59
CA VAL A 177 16.77 17.95 5.37
C VAL A 177 15.74 18.19 4.26
N PRO A 178 16.15 18.14 2.98
CA PRO A 178 15.21 18.24 1.86
C PRO A 178 14.14 17.15 1.92
N CYS A 179 12.92 17.52 1.54
CA CYS A 179 11.75 16.65 1.51
C CYS A 179 11.17 16.58 0.10
N LEU A 180 11.00 15.36 -0.41
CA LEU A 180 10.32 15.08 -1.67
C LEU A 180 8.96 14.42 -1.40
N GLY A 181 7.90 14.91 -2.04
CA GLY A 181 6.59 14.27 -1.99
C GLY A 181 6.24 13.58 -3.30
N VAL A 182 5.75 12.34 -3.24
CA VAL A 182 5.30 11.54 -4.39
C VAL A 182 3.81 11.25 -4.27
N CYS A 183 3.01 11.64 -5.26
CA CYS A 183 1.55 11.43 -5.28
C CYS A 183 0.86 11.94 -3.98
N LEU A 184 0.39 11.06 -3.10
CA LEU A 184 -0.19 11.42 -1.80
C LEU A 184 0.80 12.25 -0.95
N GLY A 185 2.09 11.96 -1.00
CA GLY A 185 3.11 12.77 -0.34
C GLY A 185 3.21 14.20 -0.88
N HIS A 186 3.01 14.39 -2.19
CA HIS A 186 2.95 15.74 -2.78
C HIS A 186 1.69 16.49 -2.34
N GLN A 187 0.55 15.80 -2.34
CA GLN A 187 -0.71 16.35 -1.83
C GLN A 187 -0.59 16.76 -0.36
N ALA A 188 0.10 15.97 0.47
CA ALA A 188 0.37 16.29 1.87
C ALA A 188 1.16 17.60 2.03
N LEU A 189 2.19 17.82 1.20
CA LEU A 189 2.96 19.07 1.17
C LEU A 189 2.08 20.26 0.76
N GLY A 190 1.27 20.11 -0.28
CA GLY A 190 0.32 21.15 -0.70
C GLY A 190 -0.66 21.51 0.42
N MET A 191 -1.24 20.51 1.06
CA MET A 191 -2.12 20.71 2.22
C MET A 191 -1.43 21.39 3.39
N ALA A 192 -0.19 20.99 3.71
CA ALA A 192 0.60 21.60 4.76
C ALA A 192 0.95 23.08 4.47
N ALA A 193 1.04 23.45 3.19
CA ALA A 193 1.21 24.84 2.74
C ALA A 193 -0.11 25.64 2.68
N GLY A 194 -1.24 25.04 3.05
CA GLY A 194 -2.54 25.71 3.07
C GLY A 194 -3.35 25.58 1.78
N TYR A 195 -2.91 24.78 0.80
CA TYR A 195 -3.70 24.50 -0.38
C TYR A 195 -4.83 23.50 -0.09
N SER A 196 -5.93 23.64 -0.81
CA SER A 196 -7.05 22.70 -0.78
C SER A 196 -6.90 21.63 -1.85
N LEU A 197 -7.26 20.38 -1.53
CA LEU A 197 -7.32 19.30 -2.52
C LEU A 197 -8.63 19.36 -3.30
N ILE A 198 -8.53 19.24 -4.62
CA ILE A 198 -9.66 19.21 -5.55
C ILE A 198 -9.78 17.81 -6.15
N ARG A 199 -11.01 17.35 -6.39
CA ARG A 199 -11.32 16.01 -6.91
C ARG A 199 -11.83 16.08 -8.34
#